data_AF-A0A3M0YW46-F1
#
_entry.id   AF-A0A3M0YW46-F1
#
_cell.length_a   1.000
_cell.length_b   1.000
_cell.length_c   1.000
_cell.angle_alpha   90.00
_cell.angle_beta   90.00
_cell.angle_gamma   90.00
#
_symmetry.space_group_name_H-M   'P 1'
#
loop_
_entity.id
_entity.type
_entity.pdbx_description
1 polymer ?
#
loop_
_entity_poly.entity_id
_entity_poly.type
_entity_poly.pdbx_seq_one_letter_code
_entity_poly.pdbx_strand_id
1 'polypeptide(L)'
;MKNLLAILCCCLAPLCLEAQQLDKLSEEKPVTFSGSLYLSGGTYQSFVPGTLRQSPWHYSITGSPVLTIYGLSLPFSLSYANQQFSY
;
A
#
# COMPACT_ATOMS: atom_id res chain seq x y z
N MET A 1 -1.15 40.43 -24.22
CA MET A 1 -2.35 39.68 -23.76
C MET A 1 -2.80 38.57 -24.72
N LYS A 2 -2.77 38.77 -26.06
CA LYS A 2 -3.13 37.73 -27.05
C LYS A 2 -2.35 36.40 -26.89
N ASN A 3 -1.06 36.48 -26.61
CA ASN A 3 -0.21 35.27 -26.50
C ASN A 3 -0.52 34.45 -25.24
N LEU A 4 -1.00 35.10 -24.17
CA LEU A 4 -1.32 34.44 -22.89
C LEU A 4 -2.64 33.66 -22.99
N LEU A 5 -3.59 34.19 -23.77
CA LEU A 5 -4.87 33.56 -24.07
C LEU A 5 -4.72 32.34 -24.99
N ALA A 6 -3.75 32.39 -25.92
CA ALA A 6 -3.40 31.26 -26.78
C ALA A 6 -2.76 30.09 -25.99
N ILE A 7 -1.90 30.40 -25.01
CA ILE A 7 -1.29 29.39 -24.14
C ILE A 7 -2.34 28.72 -23.24
N LEU A 8 -3.25 29.52 -22.66
CA LEU A 8 -4.35 29.00 -21.85
C LEU A 8 -5.27 28.07 -22.67
N CYS A 9 -5.58 28.44 -23.92
CA CYS A 9 -6.39 27.64 -24.83
C CYS A 9 -5.70 26.33 -25.25
N CYS A 10 -4.37 26.33 -25.37
CA CYS A 10 -3.59 25.13 -25.74
C CYS A 10 -3.48 24.13 -24.57
N CYS A 11 -3.46 24.61 -23.31
CA CYS A 11 -3.55 23.74 -22.12
C CYS A 11 -4.95 23.16 -21.88
N LEU A 12 -5.99 23.71 -22.52
CA LEU A 12 -7.36 23.20 -22.52
C LEU A 12 -7.63 22.19 -23.65
N ALA A 13 -6.63 21.88 -24.48
CA ALA A 13 -6.73 20.75 -25.40
C ALA A 13 -7.08 19.49 -24.58
N PRO A 14 -8.06 18.70 -25.03
CA PRO A 14 -8.50 17.54 -24.27
C PRO A 14 -7.30 16.60 -24.15
N LEU A 15 -6.76 16.47 -22.93
CA LEU A 15 -6.04 15.26 -22.57
C LEU A 15 -6.96 14.12 -22.98
N CYS A 16 -6.48 13.16 -23.74
CA CYS A 16 -7.21 11.95 -24.06
C CYS A 16 -7.70 11.36 -22.74
N LEU A 17 -8.96 11.65 -22.39
CA LEU A 17 -9.65 10.97 -21.31
C LEU A 17 -9.88 9.57 -21.86
N GLU A 18 -9.00 8.65 -21.48
CA GLU A 18 -9.25 7.22 -21.61
C GLU A 18 -10.55 6.92 -20.88
N ALA A 19 -11.66 6.86 -21.64
CA ALA A 19 -12.93 6.45 -21.09
C ALA A 19 -12.83 4.97 -20.75
N GLN A 20 -13.18 4.61 -19.52
CA GLN A 20 -13.19 3.21 -19.09
C GLN A 20 -14.17 2.43 -19.97
N GLN A 21 -13.69 1.34 -20.60
CA GLN A 21 -14.50 0.45 -21.44
C GLN A 21 -15.47 -0.37 -20.60
N LEU A 22 -16.64 0.20 -20.29
CA LEU A 22 -17.68 -0.45 -19.49
C LEU A 22 -18.36 -1.63 -20.22
N ASP A 23 -18.27 -1.67 -21.54
CA ASP A 23 -18.77 -2.76 -22.41
C ASP A 23 -18.05 -4.09 -22.14
N LYS A 24 -16.78 -4.03 -21.74
CA LYS A 24 -15.96 -5.21 -21.41
C LYS A 24 -15.93 -5.55 -19.93
N LEU A 25 -16.64 -4.80 -19.09
CA LEU A 25 -16.62 -4.98 -17.64
C LEU A 25 -17.11 -6.38 -17.20
N SER A 26 -18.01 -6.99 -17.97
CA SER A 26 -18.49 -8.37 -17.74
C SER A 26 -17.47 -9.45 -18.11
N GLU A 27 -16.49 -9.12 -18.95
CA GLU A 27 -15.44 -10.04 -19.42
C GLU A 27 -14.22 -10.03 -18.48
N GLU A 28 -14.05 -8.98 -17.68
CA GLU A 28 -12.98 -8.86 -16.70
C GLU A 28 -13.27 -9.60 -15.38
N LYS A 29 -12.21 -9.99 -14.66
CA LYS A 29 -12.36 -10.57 -13.32
C LYS A 29 -12.87 -9.49 -12.36
N PRO A 30 -14.07 -9.64 -11.79
CA PRO A 30 -14.72 -8.58 -11.01
C PRO A 30 -14.00 -8.29 -9.70
N VAL A 31 -13.30 -9.30 -9.15
CA VAL A 31 -12.54 -9.21 -7.91
C VAL A 31 -11.15 -9.79 -8.14
N THR A 32 -10.13 -9.01 -7.80
CA THR A 32 -8.75 -9.49 -7.73
C THR A 32 -8.16 -9.20 -6.36
N PHE A 33 -7.21 -10.03 -5.94
CA PHE A 33 -6.53 -9.91 -4.65
C PHE A 33 -5.03 -9.94 -4.90
N SER A 34 -4.32 -8.96 -4.38
CA SER A 34 -2.87 -8.82 -4.50
C SER A 34 -2.27 -8.32 -3.20
N GLY A 35 -0.95 -8.22 -3.13
CA GLY A 35 -0.24 -7.65 -1.99
C GLY A 35 0.98 -8.44 -1.59
N SER A 36 1.55 -8.06 -0.45
CA SER A 36 2.76 -8.68 0.11
C SER A 36 2.54 -9.11 1.56
N LEU A 37 3.19 -10.20 1.93
CA LEU A 37 3.35 -10.64 3.32
C LEU A 37 4.83 -10.57 3.66
N TYR A 38 5.15 -9.89 4.76
CA TYR A 38 6.48 -9.75 5.30
C TYR A 38 6.56 -10.44 6.65
N LEU A 39 7.58 -11.28 6.82
CA LEU A 39 7.90 -11.96 8.05
C LEU A 39 9.29 -11.49 8.49
N SER A 40 9.40 -11.02 9.73
CA SER A 40 10.68 -10.69 10.32
C SER A 40 10.83 -11.30 11.69
N GLY A 41 12.06 -11.58 12.07
CA GLY A 41 12.36 -12.05 13.40
C GLY A 41 13.84 -11.97 13.68
N GLY A 42 14.17 -11.96 14.95
CA GLY A 42 15.53 -11.77 15.40
C GLY A 42 15.69 -12.11 16.87
N THR A 43 16.96 -12.21 17.25
CA THR A 43 17.34 -12.40 18.65
C THR A 43 18.03 -11.15 19.16
N TYR A 44 17.78 -10.81 20.41
CA TYR A 44 18.49 -9.75 21.10
C TYR A 44 19.30 -10.32 22.26
N GLN A 45 20.57 -9.92 22.34
CA GLN A 45 21.48 -10.29 23.42
C GLN A 45 22.10 -9.03 24.01
N SER A 46 22.23 -8.98 25.33
CA SER A 46 22.97 -7.95 26.05
C SER A 46 24.02 -8.60 26.95
N PHE A 47 25.22 -8.02 26.97
CA PHE A 47 26.33 -8.49 27.80
C PHE A 47 26.28 -7.93 29.23
N VAL A 48 25.39 -6.98 29.51
CA VAL A 48 25.24 -6.38 30.85
C VAL A 48 24.01 -6.98 31.54
N PRO A 49 24.16 -7.70 32.67
CA PRO A 49 23.05 -8.30 33.40
C PRO A 49 21.97 -7.28 33.76
N GLY A 50 20.70 -7.64 33.60
CA GLY A 50 19.56 -6.79 33.96
C GLY A 50 19.22 -5.67 32.96
N THR A 51 19.85 -5.62 31.79
CA THR A 51 19.64 -4.54 30.80
C THR A 51 18.86 -4.96 29.55
N LEU A 52 18.12 -6.08 29.60
CA LEU A 52 17.25 -6.49 28.49
C LEU A 52 16.12 -5.45 28.30
N ARG A 53 16.33 -4.53 27.36
CA ARG A 53 15.35 -3.50 26.97
C ARG A 53 14.32 -3.99 25.95
N GLN A 54 14.47 -5.22 25.48
CA GLN A 54 13.57 -5.89 24.55
C GLN A 54 13.55 -7.40 24.76
N SER A 55 12.52 -8.06 24.23
CA SER A 55 12.41 -9.51 24.27
C SER A 55 13.64 -10.17 23.62
N PRO A 56 14.27 -11.17 24.25
CA PRO A 56 15.41 -11.90 23.70
C PRO A 56 15.12 -12.56 22.34
N TRP A 57 13.85 -12.88 22.08
CA TRP A 57 13.37 -13.32 20.78
C TRP A 57 12.16 -12.49 20.36
N HIS A 58 12.20 -11.98 19.14
CA HIS A 58 11.12 -11.20 18.54
C HIS A 58 10.80 -11.72 17.14
N TYR A 59 9.53 -11.59 16.77
CA TYR A 59 9.03 -11.82 15.44
C TYR A 59 7.88 -10.86 15.14
N SER A 60 7.74 -10.52 13.87
CA SER A 60 6.60 -9.78 13.35
C SER A 60 6.14 -10.33 12.02
N ILE A 61 4.85 -10.15 11.78
CA ILE A 61 4.13 -10.47 10.55
C ILE A 61 3.44 -9.19 10.11
N THR A 62 3.75 -8.72 8.92
CA THR A 62 3.14 -7.53 8.33
C THR A 62 2.57 -7.87 6.97
N GLY A 63 1.30 -7.54 6.75
CA GLY A 63 0.60 -7.75 5.49
C GLY A 63 0.20 -6.42 4.86
N SER A 64 0.30 -6.34 3.54
CA SER A 64 -0.23 -5.23 2.74
C SER A 64 -1.12 -5.77 1.62
N PRO A 65 -2.25 -6.43 1.95
CA PRO A 65 -3.16 -6.93 0.94
C PRO A 65 -3.96 -5.79 0.30
N VAL A 66 -4.26 -5.95 -0.99
CA VAL A 66 -5.08 -5.06 -1.79
C VAL A 66 -6.20 -5.87 -2.42
N LEU A 67 -7.43 -5.53 -2.08
CA LEU A 67 -8.61 -6.05 -2.75
C LEU A 67 -9.00 -5.08 -3.85
N THR A 68 -9.09 -5.55 -5.09
CA THR A 68 -9.54 -4.72 -6.21
C THR A 68 -10.88 -5.23 -6.70
N ILE A 69 -11.88 -4.34 -6.76
CA ILE A 69 -13.22 -4.65 -7.25
C ILE A 69 -13.51 -3.72 -8.44
N TYR A 70 -13.62 -4.27 -9.65
CA TYR A 70 -13.83 -3.49 -10.89
C TYR A 70 -12.90 -2.27 -11.04
N GLY A 71 -11.61 -2.43 -10.69
CA GLY A 71 -10.61 -1.37 -10.71
C GLY A 71 -10.54 -0.50 -9.45
N LEU A 72 -11.54 -0.54 -8.56
CA LEU A 72 -11.49 0.13 -7.27
C LEU A 72 -10.59 -0.65 -6.31
N SER A 73 -9.44 -0.07 -5.96
CA SER A 73 -8.46 -0.68 -5.06
C SER A 73 -8.73 -0.30 -3.60
N LEU A 74 -8.88 -1.31 -2.75
CA LEU A 74 -9.07 -1.21 -1.30
C LEU A 74 -7.81 -1.78 -0.61
N PRO A 75 -6.84 -0.93 -0.27
CA PRO A 75 -5.64 -1.37 0.44
C PRO A 75 -5.93 -1.57 1.94
N PHE A 76 -5.47 -2.68 2.49
CA PHE A 76 -5.50 -2.95 3.92
C PHE A 76 -4.08 -3.09 4.47
N SER A 77 -3.93 -2.81 5.77
CA SER A 77 -2.67 -2.99 6.48
C SER A 77 -2.90 -3.87 7.70
N LEU A 78 -2.09 -4.91 7.83
CA LEU A 78 -2.12 -5.85 8.95
C LEU A 78 -0.73 -5.87 9.57
N SER A 79 -0.65 -5.72 10.89
CA SER A 79 0.63 -5.84 11.59
C SER A 79 0.41 -6.57 12.91
N TYR A 80 1.20 -7.62 13.12
CA TYR A 80 1.24 -8.38 14.35
C TYR A 80 2.71 -8.56 14.75
N ALA A 81 3.03 -8.29 16.01
CA ALA A 81 4.35 -8.53 16.56
C ALA A 81 4.20 -9.08 17.98
N ASN A 82 5.11 -9.97 18.39
CA ASN A 82 5.13 -10.49 19.76
C ASN A 82 5.77 -9.51 20.76
N GLN A 83 6.21 -8.35 20.29
CA GLN A 83 6.88 -7.36 21.10
C GLN A 83 5.84 -6.45 21.76
N GLN A 84 5.67 -6.60 23.08
CA GLN A 84 4.85 -5.71 23.87
C GLN A 84 5.60 -4.39 24.10
N PHE A 85 5.11 -3.30 23.51
CA PHE A 85 5.50 -1.96 23.93
C PHE A 85 4.80 -1.68 25.26
N SER A 86 5.52 -1.77 26.37
CA SER A 86 5.08 -1.18 27.62
C SER A 86 5.28 0.33 27.51
N TYR A 87 4.18 1.08 27.45
CA TYR A 87 4.16 2.54 27.59
C TYR A 87 4.15 2.95 29.06
#